data_AF-A0A1A7GCU1-F1
#
_entry.id   AF-A0A1A7GCU1-F1
#
_cell.length_a   1.000
_cell.length_b   1.000
_cell.length_c   1.000
_cell.angle_alpha   90.00
_cell.angle_beta   90.00
_cell.angle_gamma   90.00
#
_symmetry.space_group_name_H-M   'P 1'
#
loop_
_entity.id
_entity.type
_entity.pdbx_description
1 polymer ?
#
loop_
_entity_poly.entity_id
_entity_poly.type
_entity_poly.pdbx_seq_one_letter_code
_entity_poly.pdbx_strand_id
1 'polypeptide(L)'
;MFFASARRTESNPKTAAAILARGGRLSVSAADVARRAKEENEKQKAQVVALPAPIVAAAPELVAPAIIADPQTPDLEIQKKLNQKWDNFVAEVKADTHAEPTQCRPTLDSITRRICRVFQVTPRAIASDSRKPGLILPRQAIYYWAYRLTDLSAKRIGELVNGRDHTTVLYGIDMYRTKRARAGRTLRSMRSKK
;
A
#
# COMPACT_ATOMS: atom_id res chain seq x y z
N MET A 1 -2.82 9.89 44.99
CA MET A 1 -1.89 10.05 43.84
C MET A 1 -1.84 8.72 43.09
N PHE A 2 -2.27 8.68 41.81
CA PHE A 2 -2.21 7.47 40.99
C PHE A 2 -0.99 7.53 40.06
N PHE A 3 -0.02 6.63 40.25
CA PHE A 3 1.10 6.44 39.34
C PHE A 3 0.78 5.32 38.35
N ALA A 4 0.67 5.64 37.06
CA ALA A 4 0.42 4.67 36.01
C ALA A 4 1.72 4.26 35.33
N SER A 5 1.93 2.95 35.15
CA SER A 5 3.08 2.39 34.44
C SER A 5 3.13 2.89 32.99
N ALA A 6 4.29 3.41 32.58
CA ALA A 6 4.55 4.07 31.30
C ALA A 6 4.07 3.29 30.06
N ARG A 7 4.02 1.96 30.13
CA ARG A 7 3.63 1.11 29.00
C ARG A 7 2.16 1.28 28.56
N ARG A 8 1.25 1.74 29.43
CA ARG A 8 -0.18 1.91 29.07
C ARG A 8 -0.49 3.26 28.42
N THR A 9 0.22 4.33 28.78
CA THR A 9 -0.03 5.68 28.26
C THR A 9 0.63 5.93 26.92
N GLU A 10 1.68 5.19 26.58
CA GLU A 10 2.43 5.31 25.32
C GLU A 10 1.67 4.80 24.09
N SER A 11 0.74 3.86 24.27
CA SER A 11 0.08 3.17 23.15
C SER A 11 -1.20 3.87 22.62
N ASN A 12 -1.78 4.81 23.37
CA ASN A 12 -3.05 5.45 22.99
C ASN A 12 -3.13 6.92 23.46
N PRO A 13 -3.15 7.90 22.54
CA PRO A 13 -3.15 9.32 22.89
C PRO A 13 -4.40 9.75 23.68
N LYS A 14 -5.53 9.05 23.51
CA LYS A 14 -6.77 9.33 24.27
C LYS A 14 -6.62 8.97 25.75
N THR A 15 -5.83 7.94 26.07
CA THR A 15 -5.62 7.48 27.45
C THR A 15 -4.64 8.38 28.19
N ALA A 16 -3.61 8.89 27.52
CA ALA A 16 -2.67 9.86 28.10
C ALA A 16 -3.36 11.20 28.43
N ALA A 17 -4.20 11.71 27.52
CA ALA A 17 -4.95 12.95 27.72
C ALA A 17 -5.96 12.86 28.90
N ALA A 18 -6.61 11.70 29.08
CA ALA A 18 -7.57 11.48 30.17
C ALA A 18 -6.93 11.47 31.57
N ILE A 19 -5.65 11.10 31.67
CA ILE A 19 -4.91 11.07 32.95
C ILE A 19 -4.44 12.47 33.34
N LEU A 20 -4.02 13.28 32.37
CA LEU A 20 -3.65 14.69 32.58
C LEU A 20 -4.87 15.53 33.01
N ALA A 21 -6.04 15.28 32.42
CA ALA A 21 -7.29 15.95 32.79
C ALA A 21 -7.77 15.64 34.22
N ARG A 22 -7.31 14.53 34.83
CA ARG A 22 -7.61 14.13 36.21
C ARG A 22 -6.52 14.53 37.22
N GLY A 23 -5.58 15.39 36.82
CA GLY A 23 -4.51 15.88 37.70
C GLY A 23 -3.35 14.89 37.96
N GLY A 24 -3.25 13.81 37.17
CA GLY A 24 -2.12 12.89 37.25
C GLY A 24 -0.86 13.46 36.60
N ARG A 25 0.29 13.41 37.29
CA ARG A 25 1.60 13.72 36.69
C ARG A 25 2.19 12.47 36.04
N LEU A 26 2.57 12.58 34.77
CA LEU A 26 3.36 11.56 34.09
C LEU A 26 4.84 11.80 34.44
N SER A 27 5.42 10.95 35.29
CA SER A 27 6.85 10.97 35.56
C SER A 27 7.58 10.28 34.41
N VAL A 28 7.89 11.03 33.35
CA VAL A 28 8.89 10.59 32.37
C VAL A 28 10.21 11.15 32.86
N SER A 29 11.15 10.28 33.27
CA SER A 29 12.49 10.73 33.65
C SER A 29 13.12 11.43 32.45
N ALA A 30 13.71 12.61 32.66
CA ALA A 30 14.39 13.35 31.60
C ALA A 30 15.47 12.49 30.89
N ALA A 31 16.04 11.52 31.61
CA ALA A 31 16.97 10.54 31.07
C ALA A 31 16.33 9.60 30.02
N ASP A 32 15.06 9.21 30.18
CA ASP A 32 14.37 8.30 29.26
C ASP A 32 13.95 9.00 27.96
N VAL A 33 13.60 10.30 28.03
CA VAL A 33 13.34 11.13 26.84
C VAL A 33 14.63 11.33 26.04
N ALA A 34 15.74 11.62 26.72
CA ALA A 34 17.05 11.79 26.09
C ALA A 34 17.56 10.48 25.44
N ARG A 35 17.29 9.32 26.05
CA ARG A 35 17.65 8.02 25.47
C ARG A 35 16.85 7.72 24.21
N ARG A 36 15.54 8.04 24.19
CA ARG A 36 14.67 7.88 23.02
C ARG A 36 15.04 8.82 21.86
N ALA A 37 15.42 10.06 22.17
CA ALA A 37 15.92 11.00 21.16
C ALA A 37 17.24 10.53 20.52
N LYS A 38 18.11 9.87 21.29
CA LYS A 38 19.31 9.21 20.74
C LYS A 38 18.97 8.00 19.88
N GLU A 39 18.06 7.13 20.32
CA GLU A 39 17.64 5.93 19.56
C GLU A 39 16.91 6.27 18.25
N GLU A 40 16.12 7.35 18.19
CA GLU A 40 15.48 7.82 16.95
C GLU A 40 16.49 8.44 15.97
N ASN A 41 17.48 9.20 16.48
CA ASN A 41 18.57 9.76 15.68
C ASN A 41 19.50 8.65 15.15
N GLU A 42 19.77 7.60 15.94
CA GLU A 42 20.51 6.41 15.49
C GLU A 42 19.75 5.61 14.44
N LYS A 43 18.43 5.44 14.57
CA LYS A 43 17.60 4.77 13.54
C LYS A 43 17.52 5.58 12.25
N GLN A 44 17.44 6.91 12.34
CA GLN A 44 17.49 7.79 11.18
C GLN A 44 18.86 7.79 10.50
N LYS A 45 19.97 7.75 11.27
CA LYS A 45 21.33 7.59 10.71
C LYS A 45 21.58 6.22 10.10
N ALA A 46 21.02 5.15 10.67
CA ALA A 46 21.14 3.80 10.13
C ALA A 46 20.30 3.58 8.84
N GLN A 47 19.24 4.37 8.63
CA GLN A 47 18.39 4.27 7.43
C GLN A 47 18.89 5.13 6.26
N VAL A 48 19.85 6.02 6.49
CA VAL A 48 20.55 6.80 5.45
C VAL A 48 22.00 6.34 5.36
N VAL A 49 22.22 5.05 5.14
CA VAL A 49 23.42 4.61 4.42
C VAL A 49 23.06 4.65 2.95
N ALA A 50 23.12 5.85 2.39
CA ALA A 50 23.21 6.02 0.95
C ALA A 50 24.47 5.26 0.52
N LEU A 51 24.32 4.19 -0.27
CA LEU A 51 25.45 3.73 -1.06
C LEU A 51 25.95 4.93 -1.86
N PRO A 52 27.27 5.23 -1.87
CA PRO A 52 27.79 6.24 -2.76
C PRO A 52 27.51 5.74 -4.18
N ALA A 53 26.55 6.37 -4.85
CA ALA A 53 26.48 6.28 -6.29
C ALA A 53 27.86 6.69 -6.80
N PRO A 54 28.51 5.89 -7.68
CA PRO A 54 29.74 6.35 -8.30
C PRO A 54 29.42 7.70 -8.94
N ILE A 55 30.16 8.72 -8.52
CA ILE A 55 30.21 10.01 -9.18
C ILE A 55 30.86 9.69 -10.52
N VAL A 56 30.05 9.26 -11.48
CA VAL A 56 30.46 9.18 -12.87
C VAL A 56 30.76 10.62 -13.23
N ALA A 57 32.06 10.87 -13.34
CA ALA A 57 32.64 12.10 -13.80
C ALA A 57 31.85 12.61 -15.00
N ALA A 58 31.51 13.89 -14.94
CA ALA A 58 31.19 14.74 -16.07
C ALA A 58 30.46 14.02 -17.20
N ALA A 59 29.12 14.12 -17.20
CA ALA A 59 28.40 14.04 -18.46
C ALA A 59 29.18 14.89 -19.48
N PRO A 60 29.71 14.31 -20.58
CA PRO A 60 30.28 15.14 -21.61
C PRO A 60 29.15 16.07 -22.02
N GLU A 61 29.43 17.38 -21.97
CA GLU A 61 28.56 18.38 -22.55
C GLU A 61 28.18 17.85 -23.93
N LEU A 62 26.91 17.49 -24.10
CA LEU A 62 26.35 17.19 -25.39
C LEU A 62 26.35 18.53 -26.13
N VAL A 63 27.49 18.88 -26.71
CA VAL A 63 27.54 19.73 -27.87
C VAL A 63 26.79 18.94 -28.93
N ALA A 64 25.48 19.14 -28.99
CA ALA A 64 24.69 18.78 -30.14
C ALA A 64 25.49 19.30 -31.34
N PRO A 65 25.93 18.43 -32.27
CA PRO A 65 26.65 18.91 -33.43
C PRO A 65 25.78 19.97 -34.07
N ALA A 66 26.38 21.14 -34.29
CA ALA A 66 25.77 22.26 -34.96
C ALA A 66 24.93 21.71 -36.13
N ILE A 67 23.72 22.23 -36.24
CA ILE A 67 22.84 22.09 -37.39
C ILE A 67 23.61 22.64 -38.59
N ILE A 68 24.51 21.82 -39.15
CA ILE A 68 25.04 21.98 -40.49
C ILE A 68 23.98 21.34 -41.35
N ALA A 69 23.20 22.21 -41.99
CA ALA A 69 22.17 21.84 -42.93
C ALA A 69 22.78 20.97 -44.04
N ASP A 70 22.37 19.71 -44.09
CA ASP A 70 22.30 18.95 -45.32
C ASP A 70 20.83 18.47 -45.46
N PRO A 71 20.08 18.90 -46.49
CA PRO A 71 18.65 18.64 -46.61
C PRO A 71 18.44 17.26 -47.22
N GLN A 72 18.70 16.21 -46.45
CA GLN A 72 18.24 14.88 -46.80
C GLN A 72 17.14 14.52 -45.80
N THR A 73 15.92 14.85 -46.21
CA THR A 73 14.64 14.31 -45.76
C THR A 73 14.89 12.97 -45.04
N PRO A 74 14.56 12.80 -43.74
CA PRO A 74 14.67 11.49 -43.13
C PRO A 74 13.75 10.61 -43.96
N ASP A 75 14.37 9.74 -44.77
CA ASP A 75 13.72 9.02 -45.84
C ASP A 75 12.48 8.37 -45.22
N LEU A 76 11.30 8.83 -45.64
CA LEU A 76 10.03 8.45 -45.05
C LEU A 76 9.89 6.92 -45.08
N GLU A 77 10.58 6.28 -46.02
CA GLU A 77 10.70 4.84 -46.13
C GLU A 77 11.47 4.19 -44.98
N ILE A 78 12.54 4.78 -44.46
CA ILE A 78 13.31 4.22 -43.35
C ILE A 78 12.47 4.28 -42.07
N GLN A 79 11.81 5.42 -41.82
CA GLN A 79 10.90 5.54 -40.68
C GLN A 79 9.69 4.60 -40.81
N LYS A 80 9.11 4.49 -42.01
CA LYS A 80 8.03 3.53 -42.29
C LYS A 80 8.48 2.10 -42.06
N LYS A 81 9.64 1.70 -42.57
CA LYS A 81 10.21 0.34 -42.38
C LYS A 81 10.45 0.05 -40.90
N LEU A 82 10.94 1.03 -40.14
CA LEU A 82 11.16 0.87 -38.70
C LEU A 82 9.83 0.69 -37.97
N ASN A 83 8.85 1.55 -38.23
CA ASN A 83 7.52 1.46 -37.61
C ASN A 83 6.84 0.13 -37.99
N GLN A 84 6.93 -0.29 -39.24
CA GLN A 84 6.37 -1.55 -39.72
C GLN A 84 7.02 -2.78 -39.06
N LYS A 85 8.33 -2.73 -38.77
CA LYS A 85 9.02 -3.77 -38.00
C LYS A 85 8.50 -3.86 -36.56
N TRP A 86 8.29 -2.72 -35.91
CA TRP A 86 7.74 -2.66 -34.55
C TRP A 86 6.27 -3.10 -34.51
N ASP A 87 5.47 -2.73 -35.52
CA ASP A 87 4.07 -3.14 -35.64
C ASP A 87 3.94 -4.67 -35.79
N ASN A 88 4.79 -5.28 -36.61
CA ASN A 88 4.83 -6.73 -36.80
C ASN A 88 5.24 -7.46 -35.51
N PHE A 89 6.25 -6.97 -34.79
CA PHE A 89 6.67 -7.54 -33.51
C PHE A 89 5.57 -7.44 -32.45
N VAL A 90 4.89 -6.30 -32.36
CA VAL A 90 3.76 -6.13 -31.43
C VAL A 90 2.58 -7.02 -31.82
N ALA A 91 2.34 -7.25 -33.12
CA ALA A 91 1.32 -8.18 -33.60
C ALA A 91 1.66 -9.64 -33.25
N GLU A 92 2.92 -10.05 -33.40
CA GLU A 92 3.43 -11.37 -33.03
C GLU A 92 3.29 -11.61 -31.51
N VAL A 93 3.75 -10.67 -30.69
CA VAL A 93 3.61 -10.76 -29.22
C VAL A 93 2.15 -10.77 -28.77
N LYS A 94 1.27 -10.03 -29.46
CA LYS A 94 -0.19 -10.06 -29.21
C LYS A 94 -0.84 -11.38 -29.62
N ALA A 95 -0.33 -12.05 -30.66
CA ALA A 95 -0.80 -13.38 -31.06
C ALA A 95 -0.38 -14.44 -30.02
N ASP A 96 0.85 -14.36 -29.50
CA ASP A 96 1.29 -15.29 -28.44
C ASP A 96 0.57 -15.06 -27.10
N THR A 97 0.06 -13.83 -26.88
CA THR A 97 -0.80 -13.48 -25.75
C THR A 97 -2.29 -13.49 -26.12
N HIS A 98 -2.79 -14.62 -26.62
CA HIS A 98 -4.24 -14.90 -26.68
C HIS A 98 -4.84 -15.13 -25.28
N ALA A 99 -4.77 -14.12 -24.45
CA ALA A 99 -5.70 -13.91 -23.35
C ALA A 99 -6.12 -12.45 -23.47
N GLU A 100 -7.12 -12.21 -24.32
CA GLU A 100 -7.94 -11.00 -24.24
C GLU A 100 -8.15 -10.68 -22.75
N PRO A 101 -7.88 -9.45 -22.27
CA PRO A 101 -8.19 -9.06 -20.90
C PRO A 101 -9.72 -9.01 -20.79
N THR A 102 -10.34 -10.19 -20.74
CA THR A 102 -11.72 -10.37 -20.37
C THR A 102 -11.85 -9.64 -19.06
N GLN A 103 -12.68 -8.60 -19.07
CA GLN A 103 -12.97 -7.77 -17.90
C GLN A 103 -13.78 -8.61 -16.90
N CYS A 104 -13.18 -9.68 -16.38
CA CYS A 104 -13.76 -10.51 -15.35
C CYS A 104 -13.68 -9.72 -14.05
N ARG A 105 -14.81 -9.14 -13.65
CA ARG A 105 -14.95 -8.62 -12.30
C ARG A 105 -14.60 -9.74 -11.32
N PRO A 106 -13.64 -9.51 -10.42
CA PRO A 106 -13.17 -10.57 -9.53
C PRO A 106 -14.28 -10.96 -8.56
N THR A 107 -14.51 -12.27 -8.40
CA THR A 107 -15.45 -12.78 -7.39
C THR A 107 -14.84 -12.61 -5.99
N LEU A 108 -15.68 -12.52 -4.95
CA LEU A 108 -15.23 -12.40 -3.55
C LEU A 108 -14.25 -13.52 -3.17
N ASP A 109 -14.51 -14.74 -3.64
CA ASP A 109 -13.69 -15.92 -3.41
C ASP A 109 -12.30 -15.79 -4.07
N SER A 110 -12.24 -15.27 -5.29
CA SER A 110 -10.96 -14.97 -5.96
C SER A 110 -10.11 -13.96 -5.20
N ILE A 111 -10.74 -12.90 -4.67
CA ILE A 111 -10.10 -11.86 -3.85
C ILE A 111 -9.59 -12.47 -2.55
N THR A 112 -10.42 -13.28 -1.89
CA THR A 112 -10.09 -13.95 -0.64
C THR A 112 -8.89 -14.86 -0.81
N ARG A 113 -8.89 -15.72 -1.84
CA ARG A 113 -7.74 -16.59 -2.16
C ARG A 113 -6.47 -15.79 -2.41
N ARG A 114 -6.54 -14.69 -3.18
CA ARG A 114 -5.37 -13.85 -3.47
C ARG A 114 -4.79 -13.23 -2.20
N ILE A 115 -5.66 -12.71 -1.32
CA ILE A 115 -5.24 -12.11 -0.05
C ILE A 115 -4.67 -13.17 0.90
N CYS A 116 -5.31 -14.34 1.00
CA CYS A 116 -4.81 -15.46 1.79
C CYS A 116 -3.39 -15.86 1.41
N ARG A 117 -3.06 -15.87 0.11
CA ARG A 117 -1.69 -16.13 -0.38
C ARG A 117 -0.70 -15.05 0.06
N VAL A 118 -1.06 -13.78 -0.04
CA VAL A 118 -0.18 -12.66 0.33
C VAL A 118 0.11 -12.64 1.83
N PHE A 119 -0.88 -12.97 2.66
CA PHE A 119 -0.74 -12.96 4.11
C PHE A 119 -0.37 -14.32 4.71
N GLN A 120 -0.21 -15.36 3.89
CA GLN A 120 0.08 -16.74 4.31
C GLN A 120 -0.91 -17.26 5.37
N VAL A 121 -2.21 -17.00 5.15
CA VAL A 121 -3.29 -17.41 6.04
C VAL A 121 -4.27 -18.33 5.33
N THR A 122 -4.86 -19.27 6.06
CA THR A 122 -5.87 -20.17 5.49
C THR A 122 -7.24 -19.49 5.39
N PRO A 123 -8.06 -19.79 4.38
CA PRO A 123 -9.41 -19.23 4.25
C PRO A 123 -10.30 -19.59 5.45
N ARG A 124 -10.12 -20.78 6.04
CA ARG A 124 -10.80 -21.19 7.27
C ARG A 124 -10.44 -20.29 8.47
N ALA A 125 -9.19 -19.86 8.58
CA ALA A 125 -8.78 -18.93 9.65
C ALA A 125 -9.39 -17.53 9.47
N ILE A 126 -9.56 -17.08 8.22
CA ILE A 126 -10.27 -15.84 7.91
C ILE A 126 -11.74 -15.90 8.33
N ALA A 127 -12.41 -17.04 8.07
CA ALA A 127 -13.79 -17.25 8.44
C ALA A 127 -14.01 -17.40 9.97
N SER A 128 -12.96 -17.75 10.73
CA SER A 128 -13.05 -17.89 12.19
C SER A 128 -13.37 -16.57 12.91
N ASP A 129 -13.89 -16.65 14.14
CA ASP A 129 -14.08 -15.47 14.99
C ASP A 129 -12.80 -15.01 15.73
N SER A 130 -11.66 -15.65 15.47
CA SER A 130 -10.42 -15.31 16.17
C SER A 130 -10.02 -13.85 15.94
N ARG A 131 -9.70 -13.12 17.01
CA ARG A 131 -9.30 -11.70 16.97
C ARG A 131 -7.78 -11.51 17.02
N LYS A 132 -7.02 -12.53 16.61
CA LYS A 132 -5.56 -12.45 16.56
C LYS A 132 -5.13 -11.32 15.59
N PRO A 133 -4.13 -10.50 15.96
CA PRO A 133 -3.69 -9.37 15.14
C PRO A 133 -3.27 -9.80 13.72
N GLY A 134 -2.70 -11.01 13.58
CA GLY A 134 -2.34 -11.60 12.29
C GLY A 134 -3.53 -11.91 11.36
N LEU A 135 -4.75 -12.07 11.87
CA LEU A 135 -5.96 -12.33 11.07
C LEU A 135 -6.80 -11.08 10.83
N ILE A 136 -6.71 -10.09 11.71
CA ILE A 136 -7.48 -8.85 11.61
C ILE A 136 -7.11 -8.09 10.34
N LEU A 137 -5.81 -7.90 10.07
CA LEU A 137 -5.36 -7.13 8.92
C LEU A 137 -5.76 -7.77 7.57
N PRO A 138 -5.59 -9.10 7.37
CA PRO A 138 -6.13 -9.80 6.19
C PRO A 138 -7.64 -9.63 6.00
N ARG A 139 -8.46 -9.78 7.06
CA ARG A 139 -9.92 -9.59 6.96
C ARG A 139 -10.29 -8.17 6.52
N GLN A 140 -9.65 -7.18 7.13
CA GLN A 140 -9.82 -5.77 6.80
C GLN A 140 -9.44 -5.50 5.33
N ALA A 141 -8.39 -6.15 4.83
CA ALA A 141 -8.03 -6.10 3.42
C ALA A 141 -9.13 -6.71 2.53
N ILE A 142 -9.66 -7.88 2.89
CA ILE A 142 -10.76 -8.54 2.14
C ILE A 142 -11.95 -7.61 2.04
N TYR A 143 -12.39 -7.00 3.15
CA TYR A 143 -13.53 -6.07 3.13
C TYR A 143 -13.31 -4.89 2.19
N TYR A 144 -12.14 -4.25 2.25
CA TYR A 144 -11.81 -3.11 1.40
C TYR A 144 -11.78 -3.50 -0.09
N TRP A 145 -11.09 -4.59 -0.44
CA TRP A 145 -10.96 -5.00 -1.84
C TRP A 145 -12.26 -5.56 -2.39
N ALA A 146 -13.03 -6.31 -1.61
CA ALA A 146 -14.35 -6.80 -2.00
C ALA A 146 -15.30 -5.63 -2.28
N TYR A 147 -15.39 -4.65 -1.37
CA TYR A 147 -16.26 -3.50 -1.54
C TYR A 147 -15.88 -2.63 -2.75
N ARG A 148 -14.59 -2.60 -3.10
CA ARG A 148 -14.06 -1.79 -4.20
C ARG A 148 -14.16 -2.47 -5.57
N LEU A 149 -13.87 -3.77 -5.63
CA LEU A 149 -13.74 -4.52 -6.89
C LEU A 149 -15.03 -5.25 -7.28
N THR A 150 -15.95 -5.45 -6.33
CA THR A 150 -17.22 -6.13 -6.56
C THR A 150 -18.40 -5.19 -6.39
N ASP A 151 -19.57 -5.57 -6.92
CA ASP A 151 -20.82 -4.85 -6.71
C ASP A 151 -21.57 -5.25 -5.44
N LEU A 152 -20.95 -6.04 -4.56
CA LEU A 152 -21.59 -6.53 -3.36
C LEU A 152 -21.79 -5.42 -2.33
N SER A 153 -22.94 -5.44 -1.66
CA SER A 153 -23.20 -4.56 -0.52
C SER A 153 -22.36 -4.95 0.69
N ALA A 154 -22.13 -4.01 1.62
CA ALA A 154 -21.38 -4.30 2.85
C ALA A 154 -22.04 -5.43 3.67
N LYS A 155 -23.37 -5.49 3.66
CA LYS A 155 -24.14 -6.59 4.28
C LYS A 155 -23.81 -7.93 3.63
N ARG A 156 -23.87 -8.01 2.29
CA ARG A 156 -23.59 -9.25 1.57
C ARG A 156 -22.15 -9.71 1.72
N ILE A 157 -21.19 -8.77 1.78
CA ILE A 157 -19.78 -9.09 2.04
C ILE A 157 -19.61 -9.70 3.44
N GLY A 158 -20.26 -9.13 4.45
CA GLY A 158 -20.21 -9.64 5.83
C GLY A 158 -20.77 -11.05 5.95
N GLU A 159 -21.94 -11.29 5.33
CA GLU A 159 -22.56 -12.62 5.24
C GLU A 159 -21.62 -13.65 4.62
N LEU A 160 -21.01 -13.33 3.48
CA LEU A 160 -20.19 -14.28 2.72
C LEU A 160 -18.82 -14.60 3.36
N VAL A 161 -18.25 -13.69 4.14
CA VAL A 161 -16.93 -13.93 4.76
C VAL A 161 -17.05 -14.75 6.04
N ASN A 162 -18.03 -14.45 6.91
CA ASN A 162 -18.22 -15.11 8.21
C ASN A 162 -19.53 -14.75 8.93
N GLY A 163 -20.57 -14.31 8.21
CA GLY A 163 -21.84 -13.94 8.84
C GLY A 163 -21.78 -12.66 9.70
N ARG A 164 -20.85 -11.74 9.45
CA ARG A 164 -20.72 -10.51 10.25
C ARG A 164 -21.64 -9.39 9.78
N ASP A 165 -22.01 -8.53 10.73
CA ASP A 165 -22.78 -7.32 10.46
C ASP A 165 -22.08 -6.35 9.49
N HIS A 166 -22.89 -5.68 8.68
CA HIS A 166 -22.43 -4.66 7.73
C HIS A 166 -21.64 -3.53 8.40
N THR A 167 -21.98 -3.16 9.65
CA THR A 167 -21.25 -2.17 10.44
C THR A 167 -19.81 -2.59 10.72
N THR A 168 -19.59 -3.88 10.98
CA THR A 168 -18.26 -4.46 11.16
C THR A 168 -17.43 -4.41 9.88
N VAL A 169 -18.08 -4.63 8.73
CA VAL A 169 -17.43 -4.51 7.41
C VAL A 169 -17.03 -3.07 7.15
N LEU A 170 -17.94 -2.11 7.34
CA LEU A 170 -17.66 -0.67 7.17
C LEU A 170 -16.54 -0.19 8.10
N TYR A 171 -16.60 -0.57 9.39
CA TYR A 171 -15.54 -0.28 10.34
C TYR A 171 -14.20 -0.89 9.91
N GLY A 172 -14.22 -2.15 9.45
CA GLY A 172 -13.03 -2.83 8.95
C GLY A 172 -12.41 -2.14 7.74
N ILE A 173 -13.22 -1.60 6.84
CA ILE A 173 -12.78 -0.82 5.68
C ILE A 173 -12.07 0.47 6.13
N ASP A 174 -12.68 1.23 7.04
CA ASP A 174 -12.10 2.48 7.54
C ASP A 174 -10.78 2.25 8.31
N MET A 175 -10.77 1.21 9.14
CA MET A 175 -9.56 0.79 9.85
C MET A 175 -8.45 0.32 8.91
N TYR A 176 -8.79 -0.37 7.82
CA TYR A 176 -7.82 -0.74 6.80
C TYR A 176 -7.17 0.49 6.17
N ARG A 177 -7.97 1.50 5.81
CA ARG A 177 -7.49 2.76 5.24
C ARG A 177 -6.56 3.49 6.21
N THR A 178 -6.99 3.64 7.46
CA THR A 178 -6.18 4.28 8.51
C THR A 178 -4.84 3.56 8.71
N LYS A 179 -4.84 2.23 8.75
CA LYS A 179 -3.60 1.44 8.89
C LYS A 179 -2.67 1.59 7.68
N ARG A 180 -3.21 1.64 6.46
CA ARG A 180 -2.41 1.82 5.24
C ARG A 180 -1.87 3.24 5.11
N ALA A 181 -2.64 4.24 5.50
CA ALA A 181 -2.18 5.63 5.57
C ALA A 181 -1.02 5.79 6.56
N ARG A 182 -1.11 5.18 7.76
CA ARG A 182 -0.01 5.16 8.73
C ARG A 182 1.26 4.47 8.21
N ALA A 183 1.10 3.51 7.30
CA ALA A 183 2.21 2.83 6.64
C ALA A 183 2.75 3.58 5.41
N GLY A 184 2.33 4.85 5.19
CA GLY A 184 2.75 5.67 4.05
C GLY A 184 2.16 5.23 2.70
N ARG A 185 1.16 4.34 2.68
CA ARG A 185 0.52 3.86 1.45
C ARG A 185 -0.78 4.60 1.19
N THR A 186 -0.91 5.19 0.01
CA THR A 186 -2.15 5.78 -0.46
C THR A 186 -3.04 4.69 -1.07
N LEU A 187 -4.26 4.56 -0.55
CA LEU A 187 -5.27 3.69 -1.14
C LEU A 187 -6.15 4.49 -2.10
N ARG A 188 -6.67 3.82 -3.14
CA ARG A 188 -7.64 4.44 -4.06
C ARG A 188 -8.94 4.77 -3.33
N SER A 189 -9.66 5.76 -3.85
CA SER A 189 -11.00 6.13 -3.39
C SER A 189 -11.97 4.94 -3.47
N MET A 190 -12.91 4.91 -2.53
CA MET A 190 -13.99 3.93 -2.53
C MET A 190 -15.05 4.29 -3.57
N ARG A 191 -15.85 3.30 -3.96
CA ARG A 191 -17.13 3.55 -4.62
C ARG A 191 -17.99 4.44 -3.71
N SER A 192 -18.71 5.40 -4.29
CA SER A 192 -19.68 6.22 -3.54
C SER A 192 -20.63 5.31 -2.75
N LYS A 193 -20.96 5.71 -1.52
CA LYS A 193 -21.90 4.96 -0.67
C LYS A 193 -23.26 4.96 -1.39
N LYS A 194 -23.72 3.79 -1.82
CA LYS A 194 -25.12 3.55 -2.19
C LYS A 194 -25.96 3.40 -0.94
#